data_AF-A0A3N5EV78-F1
#
_entry.id   AF-A0A3N5EV78-F1
#
_cell.length_a   1.000
_cell.length_b   1.000
_cell.length_c   1.000
_cell.angle_alpha   90.00
_cell.angle_beta   90.00
_cell.angle_gamma   90.00
#
_symmetry.space_group_name_H-M   'P 1'
#
loop_
_entity.id
_entity.type
_entity.pdbx_description
1 polymer ?
#
loop_
_entity_poly.entity_id
_entity_poly.type
_entity_poly.pdbx_seq_one_letter_code
_entity_poly.pdbx_strand_id
1 'polypeptide(L)'
;MNKLLVAVFDTEPAADAGLNALRALHAAGDITLYATGVLARDADGKVAVRQSMGDGPVGTVTGLALGSLIGLLGGPAGVAIGAATGTVAGAVRDFWVAGVGLDFIEAALQHLKPGKVALVAEVEEEWVVPVDSALEAAGGQVFRRSRTEVAAAHFDHDIAAFKAELASLDAEASHATGVAKTRLQTRLATTKAGLDAAVHRAEQRLDALKQDAASKAALLKLQLEQAQGHAKARIDDRLKRIKAGQHARGAKLGQAWDLTKEALTP
;
A
#
# COMPACT_ATOMS: atom_id res chain seq x y z
N MET A 1 12.80 -6.06 -6.47
CA MET A 1 11.49 -6.36 -5.87
C MET A 1 11.02 -5.15 -5.08
N ASN A 2 9.71 -4.88 -5.07
CA ASN A 2 9.15 -3.75 -4.32
C ASN A 2 9.06 -4.07 -2.81
N LYS A 3 9.63 -3.19 -1.99
CA LYS A 3 9.71 -3.28 -0.53
C LYS A 3 9.23 -1.98 0.13
N LEU A 4 8.60 -2.13 1.28
CA LEU A 4 8.43 -1.06 2.26
C LEU A 4 9.55 -1.13 3.29
N LEU A 5 10.11 0.03 3.61
CA LEU A 5 11.22 0.22 4.52
C LEU A 5 10.80 1.17 5.64
N VAL A 6 11.19 0.84 6.86
CA VAL A 6 11.26 1.78 7.99
C VAL A 6 12.68 1.68 8.55
N ALA A 7 13.41 2.78 8.57
CA ALA A 7 14.71 2.86 9.24
C ALA A 7 14.59 3.83 10.43
N VAL A 8 14.91 3.36 11.63
CA VAL A 8 14.83 4.15 12.86
C VAL A 8 16.20 4.65 13.26
N PHE A 9 16.29 5.95 13.52
CA PHE A 9 17.50 6.69 13.86
C PHE A 9 17.35 7.38 15.21
N ASP A 10 18.48 7.67 15.85
CA ASP A 10 18.52 8.42 17.11
C ASP A 10 18.30 9.92 16.93
N THR A 11 18.58 10.46 15.74
CA THR A 11 18.49 11.91 15.49
C THR A 11 17.98 12.21 14.07
N GLU A 12 17.41 13.41 13.89
CA GLU A 12 16.94 13.90 12.59
C GLU A 12 18.08 14.03 11.55
N PRO A 13 19.28 14.55 11.89
CA PRO A 13 20.42 14.57 10.96
C PRO A 13 20.86 13.17 10.50
N ALA A 14 20.76 12.15 11.36
CA ALA A 14 21.09 10.78 10.99
C ALA A 14 20.05 10.21 9.99
N ALA A 15 18.77 10.51 10.20
CA ALA A 15 17.71 10.15 9.25
C ALA A 15 17.88 10.86 7.90
N ASP A 16 18.28 12.14 7.90
CA ASP A 16 18.60 12.89 6.67
C ASP A 16 19.80 12.31 5.92
N ALA A 17 20.85 11.91 6.65
CA ALA A 17 22.00 11.22 6.07
C ALA A 17 21.58 9.89 5.41
N GLY A 18 20.73 9.10 6.08
CA GLY A 18 20.15 7.88 5.53
C GLY A 18 19.32 8.14 4.26
N LEU A 19 18.46 9.16 4.27
CA LEU A 19 17.67 9.55 3.10
C LEU A 19 18.55 9.96 1.91
N ASN A 20 19.59 10.74 2.16
CA ASN A 20 20.54 11.15 1.12
C ASN A 20 21.31 9.95 0.56
N ALA A 21 21.68 8.98 1.40
CA ALA A 21 22.31 7.74 0.95
C ALA A 21 21.37 6.92 0.03
N LEU A 22 20.09 6.81 0.37
CA LEU A 22 19.09 6.20 -0.52
C LEU A 22 18.94 6.96 -1.85
N ARG A 23 18.93 8.29 -1.81
CA ARG A 23 18.88 9.12 -3.03
C ARG A 23 20.09 8.90 -3.92
N ALA A 24 21.28 8.71 -3.34
CA ALA A 24 22.48 8.40 -4.10
C ALA A 24 22.37 7.02 -4.79
N LEU A 25 21.87 6.00 -4.10
CA LEU A 25 21.62 4.67 -4.69
C LEU A 25 20.56 4.72 -5.80
N HIS A 26 19.55 5.60 -5.66
CA HIS A 26 18.59 5.86 -6.71
C HIS A 26 19.25 6.50 -7.94
N ALA A 27 20.05 7.55 -7.75
CA ALA A 27 20.76 8.20 -8.85
C ALA A 27 21.72 7.23 -9.57
N ALA A 28 22.36 6.32 -8.84
CA ALA A 28 23.22 5.27 -9.40
C ALA A 28 22.44 4.15 -10.14
N GLY A 29 21.11 4.13 -10.02
CA GLY A 29 20.25 3.08 -10.58
C GLY A 29 20.38 1.73 -9.86
N ASP A 30 21.00 1.69 -8.68
CA ASP A 30 21.08 0.50 -7.85
C ASP A 30 19.72 0.19 -7.19
N ILE A 31 18.94 1.22 -6.91
CA ILE A 31 17.54 1.11 -6.45
C ILE A 31 16.63 2.10 -7.20
N THR A 32 15.32 1.96 -7.02
CA THR A 32 14.36 3.00 -7.40
C THR A 32 13.57 3.39 -6.16
N LEU A 33 13.62 4.66 -5.79
CA LEU A 33 12.78 5.21 -4.72
C LEU A 33 11.44 5.64 -5.32
N TYR A 34 10.35 5.08 -4.83
CA TYR A 34 9.00 5.48 -5.25
C TYR A 34 8.45 6.59 -4.38
N ALA A 35 8.70 6.52 -3.08
CA ALA A 35 8.45 7.61 -2.16
C ALA A 35 9.27 7.46 -0.88
N THR A 36 9.44 8.57 -0.20
CA THR A 36 10.14 8.67 1.09
C THR A 36 9.39 9.63 2.02
N GLY A 37 9.55 9.44 3.32
CA GLY A 37 9.06 10.37 4.33
C GLY A 37 9.87 10.26 5.61
N VAL A 38 9.98 11.35 6.37
CA VAL A 38 10.70 11.37 7.64
C VAL A 38 9.71 11.76 8.74
N LEU A 39 9.59 10.91 9.76
CA LEU A 39 8.74 11.15 10.92
C LEU A 39 9.61 11.27 12.17
N ALA A 40 9.44 12.32 12.96
CA ALA A 40 10.06 12.45 14.26
C ALA A 40 9.03 12.18 15.36
N ARG A 41 9.38 11.36 16.34
CA ARG A 41 8.59 11.21 17.56
C ARG A 41 9.17 12.11 18.63
N ASP A 42 8.39 13.07 19.11
CA ASP A 42 8.80 13.97 20.18
C ASP A 42 8.83 13.27 21.55
N ALA A 43 9.28 14.01 22.57
CA ALA A 43 9.37 13.52 23.94
C ALA A 43 8.02 13.15 24.56
N ASP A 44 6.93 13.80 24.09
CA ASP A 44 5.55 13.52 24.52
C ASP A 44 4.95 12.31 23.78
N GLY A 45 5.72 11.69 22.87
CA GLY A 45 5.30 10.55 22.08
C GLY A 45 4.44 10.92 20.87
N LYS A 46 4.25 12.21 20.57
CA LYS A 46 3.55 12.66 19.35
C LYS A 46 4.49 12.55 18.17
N VAL A 47 3.92 12.23 17.02
CA VAL A 47 4.68 12.05 15.79
C VAL A 47 4.39 13.22 14.86
N ALA A 48 5.44 13.87 14.37
CA ALA A 48 5.38 14.93 13.39
C ALA A 48 6.10 14.48 12.10
N VAL A 49 5.48 14.75 10.96
CA VAL A 49 6.13 14.56 9.65
C VAL A 49 7.07 15.74 9.43
N ARG A 50 8.37 15.45 9.31
CA ARG A 50 9.44 16.45 9.14
C ARG A 50 9.76 16.72 7.68
N GLN A 51 9.72 15.68 6.86
CA GLN A 51 9.82 15.79 5.41
C GLN A 51 8.71 14.96 4.78
N SER A 52 7.98 15.59 3.86
CA SER A 52 6.82 14.98 3.22
C SER A 52 7.20 14.34 1.88
N MET A 53 6.29 13.52 1.37
CA MET A 53 6.40 12.96 0.02
C MET A 53 6.63 14.08 -1.00
N GLY A 54 7.74 14.00 -1.75
CA GLY A 54 7.97 14.88 -2.91
C GLY A 54 9.03 15.97 -2.73
N ASP A 55 9.69 16.10 -1.57
CA ASP A 55 10.82 17.05 -1.37
C ASP A 55 12.15 16.59 -2.03
N GLY A 56 12.06 15.84 -3.13
CA GLY A 56 13.18 15.46 -4.00
C GLY A 56 12.92 15.89 -5.45
N PRO A 57 13.90 15.81 -6.36
CA PRO A 57 13.77 16.27 -7.75
C PRO A 57 12.63 15.59 -8.54
N VAL A 58 12.03 14.54 -7.97
CA VAL A 58 10.90 13.82 -8.53
C VAL A 58 9.67 14.05 -7.65
N GLY A 59 9.06 15.23 -7.80
CA GLY A 59 7.91 15.73 -7.01
C GLY A 59 6.57 15.01 -7.24
N THR A 60 6.58 13.69 -7.42
CA THR A 60 5.36 12.89 -7.60
C THR A 60 5.03 12.17 -6.31
N VAL A 61 3.99 12.63 -5.61
CA VAL A 61 3.39 11.91 -4.46
C VAL A 61 2.88 10.55 -4.96
N THR A 62 3.71 9.52 -4.79
CA THR A 62 3.41 8.15 -5.19
C THR A 62 3.44 7.29 -3.95
N GLY A 63 2.29 6.88 -3.42
CA GLY A 63 2.32 5.85 -2.38
C GLY A 63 1.15 5.91 -1.44
N LEU A 64 0.03 5.32 -1.84
CA LEU A 64 -1.00 4.91 -0.89
C LEU A 64 -0.39 4.01 0.20
N ALA A 65 0.59 3.18 -0.14
CA ALA A 65 1.32 2.34 0.80
C ALA A 65 2.11 3.17 1.82
N LEU A 66 2.90 4.14 1.35
CA LEU A 66 3.71 4.99 2.23
C LEU A 66 2.85 5.96 3.05
N GLY A 67 1.84 6.59 2.44
CA GLY A 67 0.90 7.48 3.13
C GLY A 67 0.12 6.75 4.22
N SER A 68 -0.28 5.50 3.97
CA SER A 68 -0.88 4.64 5.00
C SER A 68 0.11 4.29 6.12
N LEU A 69 1.36 3.96 5.78
CA LEU A 69 2.40 3.69 6.77
C LEU A 69 2.67 4.93 7.65
N ILE A 70 2.79 6.12 7.05
CA ILE A 70 2.94 7.40 7.78
C ILE A 70 1.72 7.64 8.68
N GLY A 71 0.51 7.45 8.16
CA GLY A 71 -0.73 7.61 8.93
C GLY A 71 -0.79 6.71 10.15
N LEU A 72 -0.41 5.43 9.99
CA LEU A 72 -0.39 4.46 11.09
C LEU A 72 0.72 4.74 12.10
N LEU A 73 1.94 5.07 11.63
CA LEU A 73 3.04 5.42 12.53
C LEU A 73 2.77 6.73 13.28
N GLY A 74 2.05 7.65 12.65
CA GLY A 74 1.76 8.99 13.17
C GLY A 74 0.58 9.06 14.15
N GLY A 75 -0.19 7.99 14.32
CA GLY A 75 -1.40 7.99 15.16
C GLY A 75 -2.45 9.02 14.70
N PRO A 76 -3.35 9.50 15.58
CA PRO A 76 -4.42 10.43 15.20
C PRO A 76 -3.95 11.70 14.48
N ALA A 77 -2.73 12.18 14.76
CA ALA A 77 -2.13 13.31 14.08
C ALA A 77 -1.61 12.94 12.66
N GLY A 78 -1.07 11.73 12.48
CA GLY A 78 -0.65 11.20 11.18
C GLY A 78 -1.83 10.90 10.24
N VAL A 79 -3.01 10.55 10.80
CA VAL A 79 -4.23 10.29 10.01
C VAL A 79 -4.66 11.52 9.20
N ALA A 80 -4.45 12.74 9.69
CA ALA A 80 -4.79 13.97 8.94
C ALA A 80 -3.90 14.16 7.69
N ILE A 81 -2.62 13.83 7.78
CA ILE A 81 -1.66 13.90 6.66
C ILE A 81 -1.89 12.73 5.68
N GLY A 82 -2.16 11.53 6.20
CA GLY A 82 -2.56 10.38 5.38
C GLY A 82 -3.87 10.63 4.61
N ALA A 83 -4.85 11.28 5.24
CA ALA A 83 -6.13 11.62 4.61
C ALA A 83 -5.99 12.59 3.44
N ALA A 84 -5.05 13.54 3.51
CA ALA A 84 -4.71 14.41 2.38
C ALA A 84 -4.17 13.62 1.17
N THR A 85 -3.61 12.43 1.40
CA THR A 85 -3.13 11.50 0.36
C THR A 85 -4.15 10.42 -0.01
N GLY A 86 -5.39 10.50 0.49
CA GLY A 86 -6.51 9.63 0.12
C GLY A 86 -6.93 8.59 1.16
N THR A 87 -6.31 8.53 2.35
CA THR A 87 -6.73 7.60 3.41
C THR A 87 -7.78 8.26 4.31
N VAL A 88 -9.03 8.30 3.87
CA VAL A 88 -10.15 8.85 4.66
C VAL A 88 -10.28 8.13 6.01
N ALA A 89 -10.69 8.86 7.04
CA ALA A 89 -10.88 8.41 8.42
C ALA A 89 -11.77 7.15 8.54
N GLY A 90 -11.14 5.98 8.41
CA GLY A 90 -11.65 4.62 8.67
C GLY A 90 -10.50 3.63 8.92
N ALA A 91 -9.33 4.17 9.25
CA ALA A 91 -7.96 3.70 8.98
C ALA A 91 -7.55 2.31 9.51
N VAL A 92 -8.40 1.61 10.26
CA VAL A 92 -8.09 0.25 10.76
C VAL A 92 -8.56 -0.83 9.79
N ARG A 93 -9.41 -0.58 8.78
CA ARG A 93 -9.79 -1.64 7.80
C ARG A 93 -9.05 -1.57 6.45
N ASP A 94 -8.40 -0.45 6.16
CA ASP A 94 -7.71 -0.23 4.87
C ASP A 94 -6.20 -0.55 4.88
N PHE A 95 -5.61 -1.01 6.00
CA PHE A 95 -4.20 -1.41 6.02
C PHE A 95 -3.89 -2.61 5.11
N TRP A 96 -4.89 -3.47 4.86
CA TRP A 96 -4.82 -4.55 3.87
C TRP A 96 -4.70 -4.02 2.44
N VAL A 97 -5.28 -2.85 2.14
CA VAL A 97 -5.21 -2.18 0.83
C VAL A 97 -3.81 -1.67 0.56
N ALA A 98 -3.15 -1.14 1.61
CA ALA A 98 -1.82 -0.56 1.51
C ALA A 98 -0.69 -1.62 1.49
N GLY A 99 -0.98 -2.86 1.89
CA GLY A 99 0.00 -3.96 1.94
C GLY A 99 1.11 -3.77 2.97
N VAL A 100 0.88 -2.90 3.98
CA VAL A 100 1.87 -2.50 4.98
C VAL A 100 2.00 -3.52 6.11
N GLY A 101 0.92 -4.21 6.48
CA GLY A 101 0.89 -5.25 7.52
C GLY A 101 1.05 -4.72 8.95
N LEU A 102 0.24 -5.20 9.89
CA LEU A 102 0.25 -4.73 11.28
C LEU A 102 1.53 -5.14 12.03
N ASP A 103 2.00 -6.36 11.81
CA ASP A 103 3.23 -6.92 12.40
C ASP A 103 4.47 -6.08 12.06
N PHE A 104 4.56 -5.60 10.82
CA PHE A 104 5.65 -4.71 10.40
C PHE A 104 5.60 -3.35 11.09
N ILE A 105 4.40 -2.80 11.26
CA ILE A 105 4.18 -1.51 11.90
C ILE A 105 4.49 -1.60 13.39
N GLU A 106 4.03 -2.66 14.06
CA GLU A 106 4.31 -2.91 15.47
C GLU A 106 5.82 -3.05 15.72
N ALA A 107 6.53 -3.80 14.86
CA ALA A 107 7.99 -3.93 14.95
C ALA A 107 8.68 -2.56 14.82
N ALA A 108 8.26 -1.72 13.87
CA ALA A 108 8.79 -0.36 13.72
C ALA A 108 8.47 0.54 14.94
N LEU A 109 7.24 0.49 15.45
CA LEU A 109 6.79 1.31 16.59
C LEU A 109 7.50 0.95 17.90
N GLN A 110 7.86 -0.32 18.11
CA GLN A 110 8.66 -0.74 19.27
C GLN A 110 10.03 -0.06 19.32
N HIS A 111 10.58 0.29 18.16
CA HIS A 111 11.89 0.92 18.03
C HIS A 111 11.80 2.45 17.92
N LEU A 112 10.71 2.99 17.36
CA LEU A 112 10.44 4.43 17.29
C LEU A 112 9.98 4.98 18.65
N LYS A 113 10.87 4.94 19.65
CA LYS A 113 10.68 5.51 20.99
C LYS A 113 10.69 7.06 20.95
N PRO A 114 10.18 7.75 22.00
CA PRO A 114 10.29 9.21 22.11
C PRO A 114 11.71 9.72 21.88
N GLY A 115 11.84 10.78 21.09
CA GLY A 115 13.12 11.37 20.66
C GLY A 115 13.75 10.74 19.42
N LYS A 116 13.23 9.62 18.90
CA LYS A 116 13.76 8.97 17.69
C LYS A 116 13.05 9.43 16.42
N VAL A 117 13.70 9.15 15.30
CA VAL A 117 13.24 9.53 13.96
C VAL A 117 13.12 8.29 13.08
N ALA A 118 12.03 8.17 12.34
CA ALA A 118 11.82 7.12 11.35
C ALA A 118 11.90 7.69 9.93
N LEU A 119 12.81 7.16 9.13
CA LEU A 119 12.77 7.28 7.68
C LEU A 119 11.90 6.14 7.14
N VAL A 120 10.85 6.47 6.41
CA VAL A 120 10.03 5.51 5.69
C VAL A 120 10.27 5.63 4.20
N ALA A 121 10.33 4.50 3.50
CA ALA A 121 10.51 4.49 2.06
C ALA A 121 9.78 3.33 1.39
N GLU A 122 9.28 3.56 0.17
CA GLU A 122 8.92 2.48 -0.76
C GLU A 122 10.01 2.40 -1.83
N VAL A 123 10.65 1.23 -1.93
CA VAL A 123 11.83 1.01 -2.78
C VAL A 123 11.63 -0.19 -3.69
N GLU A 124 12.14 -0.11 -4.92
CA GLU A 124 12.44 -1.28 -5.74
C GLU A 124 13.94 -1.58 -5.63
N GLU A 125 14.27 -2.66 -4.93
CA GLU A 125 15.64 -3.13 -4.73
C GLU A 125 15.78 -4.58 -5.20
N GLU A 126 16.84 -4.91 -5.92
CA GLU A 126 17.15 -6.30 -6.30
C GLU A 126 18.06 -6.97 -5.26
N TRP A 127 18.86 -6.17 -4.57
CA TRP A 127 19.84 -6.59 -3.58
C TRP A 127 19.66 -5.72 -2.34
N VAL A 128 19.58 -6.35 -1.18
CA VAL A 128 19.36 -5.64 0.09
C VAL A 128 20.65 -4.96 0.59
N VAL A 129 21.81 -5.63 0.42
CA VAL A 129 23.10 -5.21 1.00
C VAL A 129 23.44 -3.72 0.80
N PRO A 130 23.30 -3.11 -0.40
CA PRO A 130 23.62 -1.69 -0.57
C PRO A 130 22.72 -0.77 0.27
N VAL A 131 21.45 -1.13 0.43
CA VAL A 131 20.47 -0.37 1.22
C VAL A 131 20.72 -0.53 2.71
N ASP A 132 20.94 -1.76 3.20
CA ASP A 132 21.30 -2.02 4.60
C ASP A 132 22.56 -1.26 4.96
N SER A 133 23.63 -1.45 4.17
CA SER A 133 24.93 -0.84 4.43
C SER A 133 24.84 0.69 4.48
N ALA A 134 24.08 1.30 3.56
CA ALA A 134 23.88 2.74 3.51
C ALA A 134 23.13 3.28 4.73
N LEU A 135 22.06 2.59 5.16
CA LEU A 135 21.24 3.01 6.29
C LEU A 135 21.91 2.73 7.64
N GLU A 136 22.57 1.58 7.78
CA GLU A 136 23.33 1.20 8.97
C GLU A 136 24.55 2.10 9.17
N ALA A 137 25.25 2.49 8.09
CA ALA A 137 26.33 3.47 8.16
C ALA A 137 25.87 4.85 8.66
N ALA A 138 24.59 5.20 8.42
CA ALA A 138 23.96 6.39 8.97
C ALA A 138 23.38 6.19 10.39
N GLY A 139 23.57 5.01 11.00
CA GLY A 139 23.09 4.68 12.35
C GLY A 139 21.63 4.20 12.39
N GLY A 140 21.06 3.79 11.26
CA GLY A 140 19.68 3.36 11.15
C GLY A 140 19.48 1.87 11.47
N GLN A 141 18.42 1.55 12.22
CA GLN A 141 17.92 0.19 12.37
C GLN A 141 16.83 -0.07 11.33
N VAL A 142 17.07 -1.03 10.43
CA VAL A 142 16.25 -1.23 9.23
C VAL A 142 15.23 -2.35 9.42
N PHE A 143 13.97 -2.02 9.17
CA PHE A 143 12.85 -2.94 9.08
C PHE A 143 12.36 -2.99 7.64
N ARG A 144 12.13 -4.19 7.12
CA ARG A 144 11.62 -4.40 5.76
C ARG A 144 10.34 -5.23 5.75
N ARG A 145 9.47 -4.89 4.81
CA ARG A 145 8.38 -5.76 4.37
C ARG A 145 8.35 -5.87 2.86
N SER A 146 8.22 -7.09 2.35
CA SER A 146 7.92 -7.27 0.94
C SER A 146 6.50 -6.79 0.65
N ARG A 147 6.30 -6.01 -0.41
CA ARG A 147 4.95 -5.81 -0.94
C ARG A 147 4.52 -7.10 -1.64
N THR A 148 4.05 -8.07 -0.87
CA THR A 148 3.14 -9.08 -1.40
C THR A 148 1.80 -8.39 -1.57
N GLU A 149 1.35 -8.26 -2.80
CA GLU A 149 0.02 -7.73 -3.11
C GLU A 149 -1.02 -8.80 -2.80
N VAL A 150 -1.27 -9.02 -1.51
CA VAL A 150 -2.24 -10.00 -0.99
C VAL A 150 -3.68 -9.51 -1.21
N ALA A 151 -3.88 -8.30 -1.74
CA ALA A 151 -5.19 -7.69 -1.90
C ALA A 151 -6.14 -8.49 -2.80
N ALA A 152 -5.66 -9.07 -3.92
CA ALA A 152 -6.54 -9.74 -4.89
C ALA A 152 -7.27 -10.96 -4.31
N ALA A 153 -6.58 -11.79 -3.51
CA ALA A 153 -7.15 -13.03 -2.96
C ALA A 153 -8.24 -12.78 -1.90
N HIS A 154 -8.22 -11.63 -1.22
CA HIS A 154 -9.23 -11.31 -0.21
C HIS A 154 -10.55 -10.81 -0.80
N PHE A 155 -10.53 -10.16 -1.97
CA PHE A 155 -11.76 -9.71 -2.63
C PHE A 155 -12.63 -10.87 -3.06
N ASP A 156 -11.99 -11.89 -3.66
CA ASP A 156 -12.69 -13.09 -4.12
C ASP A 156 -13.38 -13.81 -2.96
N HIS A 157 -12.74 -13.84 -1.78
CA HIS A 157 -13.30 -14.45 -0.59
C HIS A 157 -14.53 -13.70 -0.06
N ASP A 158 -14.45 -12.38 0.11
CA ASP A 158 -15.56 -11.57 0.63
C ASP A 158 -16.77 -11.64 -0.32
N ILE A 159 -16.54 -11.50 -1.62
CA ILE A 159 -17.59 -11.58 -2.64
C ILE A 159 -18.20 -12.99 -2.67
N ALA A 160 -17.39 -14.04 -2.61
CA ALA A 160 -17.88 -15.42 -2.56
C ALA A 160 -18.71 -15.70 -1.29
N ALA A 161 -18.29 -15.17 -0.14
CA ALA A 161 -19.02 -15.31 1.12
C ALA A 161 -20.41 -14.64 1.03
N PHE A 162 -20.49 -13.41 0.52
CA PHE A 162 -21.77 -12.73 0.31
C PHE A 162 -22.67 -13.47 -0.69
N LYS A 163 -22.11 -14.01 -1.78
CA LYS A 163 -22.87 -14.82 -2.75
C LYS A 163 -23.44 -16.09 -2.12
N ALA A 164 -22.63 -16.81 -1.32
CA ALA A 164 -23.08 -18.00 -0.62
C ALA A 164 -24.20 -17.68 0.39
N GLU A 165 -24.09 -16.57 1.11
CA GLU A 165 -25.14 -16.12 2.03
C GLU A 165 -26.43 -15.78 1.25
N LEU A 166 -26.34 -15.05 0.13
CA LEU A 166 -27.50 -14.74 -0.71
C LEU A 166 -28.22 -15.99 -1.21
N ALA A 167 -27.47 -16.97 -1.74
CA ALA A 167 -28.05 -18.22 -2.22
C ALA A 167 -28.78 -18.98 -1.10
N SER A 168 -28.21 -19.02 0.11
CA SER A 168 -28.85 -19.65 1.26
C SER A 168 -30.13 -18.94 1.69
N LEU A 169 -30.13 -17.61 1.70
CA LEU A 169 -31.28 -16.79 2.09
C LEU A 169 -32.40 -16.85 1.06
N ASP A 170 -32.09 -16.91 -0.24
CA ASP A 170 -33.09 -17.05 -1.31
C ASP A 170 -33.77 -18.43 -1.25
N ALA A 171 -32.99 -19.49 -0.96
CA ALA A 171 -33.54 -20.83 -0.74
C ALA A 171 -34.48 -20.86 0.48
N GLU A 172 -34.09 -20.26 1.61
CA GLU A 172 -34.91 -20.18 2.81
C GLU A 172 -36.19 -19.34 2.58
N ALA A 173 -36.06 -18.22 1.86
CA ALA A 173 -37.17 -17.32 1.54
C ALA A 173 -38.21 -17.97 0.61
N SER A 174 -37.80 -18.95 -0.21
CA SER A 174 -38.69 -19.70 -1.11
C SER A 174 -39.65 -20.62 -0.38
N HIS A 175 -39.29 -21.07 0.83
CA HIS A 175 -40.13 -21.94 1.66
C HIS A 175 -40.84 -21.19 2.81
N ALA A 176 -40.46 -19.94 3.08
CA ALA A 176 -41.01 -19.14 4.17
C ALA A 176 -42.31 -18.41 3.78
N THR A 177 -43.20 -18.20 4.75
CA THR A 177 -44.44 -17.43 4.60
C THR A 177 -44.62 -16.40 5.72
N GLY A 178 -45.56 -15.46 5.54
CA GLY A 178 -45.91 -14.45 6.55
C GLY A 178 -44.72 -13.62 7.02
N VAL A 179 -44.62 -13.40 8.34
CA VAL A 179 -43.60 -12.57 8.97
C VAL A 179 -42.17 -13.09 8.73
N ALA A 180 -41.99 -14.42 8.65
CA ALA A 180 -40.69 -15.03 8.38
C ALA A 180 -40.17 -14.66 6.98
N LYS A 181 -41.06 -14.69 5.97
CA LYS A 181 -40.74 -14.26 4.61
C LYS A 181 -40.32 -12.79 4.55
N THR A 182 -41.04 -11.91 5.24
CA THR A 182 -40.70 -10.48 5.29
C THR A 182 -39.31 -10.24 5.90
N ARG A 183 -38.98 -10.94 7.00
CA ARG A 183 -37.65 -10.84 7.62
C ARG A 183 -36.53 -11.33 6.69
N LEU A 184 -36.74 -12.44 6.01
CA LEU A 184 -35.77 -12.97 5.03
C LEU A 184 -35.59 -12.02 3.84
N GLN A 185 -36.66 -11.39 3.35
CA GLN A 185 -36.58 -10.37 2.30
C GLN A 185 -35.79 -9.14 2.74
N THR A 186 -35.97 -8.67 3.97
CA THR A 186 -35.15 -7.58 4.52
C THR A 186 -33.69 -7.98 4.58
N ARG A 187 -33.39 -9.21 5.04
CA ARG A 187 -32.02 -9.71 5.13
C ARG A 187 -31.38 -9.85 3.75
N LEU A 188 -32.10 -10.40 2.77
CA LEU A 188 -31.68 -10.44 1.36
C LEU A 188 -31.34 -9.06 0.83
N ALA A 189 -32.19 -8.05 1.07
CA ALA A 189 -31.93 -6.68 0.64
C ALA A 189 -30.66 -6.11 1.30
N THR A 190 -30.46 -6.35 2.60
CA THR A 190 -29.24 -5.92 3.31
C THR A 190 -28.00 -6.64 2.78
N THR A 191 -28.06 -7.95 2.55
CA THR A 191 -26.93 -8.74 2.03
C THR A 191 -26.59 -8.34 0.59
N LYS A 192 -27.59 -8.04 -0.26
CA LYS A 192 -27.36 -7.50 -1.62
C LYS A 192 -26.66 -6.15 -1.58
N ALA A 193 -27.13 -5.22 -0.75
CA ALA A 193 -26.47 -3.93 -0.56
C ALA A 193 -25.03 -4.10 -0.03
N GLY A 194 -24.79 -5.09 0.84
CA GLY A 194 -23.46 -5.47 1.31
C GLY A 194 -22.53 -5.97 0.20
N LEU A 195 -23.05 -6.82 -0.68
CA LEU A 195 -22.35 -7.30 -1.87
C LEU A 195 -22.01 -6.15 -2.82
N ASP A 196 -22.97 -5.28 -3.16
CA ASP A 196 -22.75 -4.11 -4.02
C ASP A 196 -21.66 -3.19 -3.45
N ALA A 197 -21.70 -2.94 -2.14
CA ALA A 197 -20.67 -2.15 -1.47
C ALA A 197 -19.30 -2.86 -1.47
N ALA A 198 -19.24 -4.19 -1.35
CA ALA A 198 -18.00 -4.95 -1.45
C ALA A 198 -17.40 -4.90 -2.86
N VAL A 199 -18.26 -5.03 -3.88
CA VAL A 199 -17.91 -4.93 -5.30
C VAL A 199 -17.37 -3.54 -5.62
N HIS A 200 -18.06 -2.47 -5.22
CA HIS A 200 -17.60 -1.09 -5.43
C HIS A 200 -16.26 -0.81 -4.72
N ARG A 201 -16.07 -1.34 -3.50
CA ARG A 201 -14.77 -1.24 -2.81
C ARG A 201 -13.66 -1.96 -3.59
N ALA A 202 -13.95 -3.11 -4.19
CA ALA A 202 -12.97 -3.84 -5.00
C ALA A 202 -12.58 -3.05 -6.26
N GLU A 203 -13.54 -2.41 -6.95
CA GLU A 203 -13.27 -1.53 -8.09
C GLU A 203 -12.39 -0.34 -7.73
N GLN A 204 -12.76 0.40 -6.67
CA GLN A 204 -11.98 1.55 -6.21
C GLN A 204 -10.54 1.16 -5.87
N ARG A 205 -10.36 -0.01 -5.23
CA ARG A 205 -9.04 -0.54 -4.88
C ARG A 205 -8.25 -0.95 -6.12
N LEU A 206 -8.91 -1.51 -7.14
CA LEU A 206 -8.25 -1.83 -8.40
C LEU A 206 -7.76 -0.57 -9.12
N ASP A 207 -8.59 0.46 -9.20
CA ASP A 207 -8.21 1.70 -9.87
C ASP A 207 -7.06 2.41 -9.13
N ALA A 208 -7.10 2.39 -7.80
CA ALA A 208 -5.99 2.84 -6.97
C ALA A 208 -4.68 2.07 -7.26
N LEU A 209 -4.73 0.74 -7.41
CA LEU A 209 -3.55 -0.08 -7.75
C LEU A 209 -3.05 0.19 -9.17
N LYS A 210 -3.94 0.42 -10.15
CA LYS A 210 -3.56 0.80 -11.52
C LYS A 210 -2.83 2.15 -11.52
N GLN A 211 -3.39 3.14 -10.82
CA GLN A 211 -2.78 4.47 -10.67
C GLN A 211 -1.42 4.38 -9.98
N ASP A 212 -1.31 3.64 -8.87
CA ASP A 212 -0.04 3.41 -8.15
C ASP A 212 1.05 2.85 -9.08
N ALA A 213 0.71 1.79 -9.84
CA ALA A 213 1.65 1.18 -10.76
C ALA A 213 1.97 2.08 -11.98
N ALA A 214 1.03 2.90 -12.45
CA ALA A 214 1.28 3.88 -13.52
C ALA A 214 2.24 4.98 -13.06
N SER A 215 2.06 5.52 -11.84
CA SER A 215 2.96 6.50 -11.24
C SER A 215 4.38 5.94 -11.07
N LYS A 216 4.51 4.69 -10.60
CA LYS A 216 5.80 4.01 -10.50
C LYS A 216 6.48 3.79 -11.85
N ALA A 217 5.70 3.43 -12.87
CA ALA A 217 6.22 3.32 -14.22
C ALA A 217 6.70 4.68 -14.76
N ALA A 218 6.02 5.78 -14.44
CA ALA A 218 6.45 7.13 -14.80
C ALA A 218 7.76 7.52 -14.10
N LEU A 219 7.89 7.23 -12.79
CA LEU A 219 9.12 7.45 -12.03
C LEU A 219 10.30 6.68 -12.61
N LEU A 220 10.10 5.40 -12.94
CA LEU A 220 11.14 4.58 -13.58
C LEU A 220 11.55 5.11 -14.95
N LYS A 221 10.60 5.62 -15.75
CA LYS A 221 10.93 6.25 -17.04
C LYS A 221 11.80 7.49 -16.85
N LEU A 222 11.46 8.35 -15.89
CA LEU A 222 12.28 9.53 -15.59
C LEU A 222 13.68 9.14 -15.13
N GLN A 223 13.79 8.14 -14.24
CA GLN A 223 15.07 7.62 -13.80
C GLN A 223 15.87 7.02 -14.97
N LEU A 224 15.21 6.35 -15.90
CA LEU A 224 15.81 5.75 -17.09
C LEU A 224 16.40 6.80 -18.03
N GLU A 225 15.76 7.97 -18.16
CA GLU A 225 16.26 9.10 -18.96
C GLU A 225 17.57 9.67 -18.41
N GLN A 226 17.75 9.62 -17.09
CA GLN A 226 18.95 10.11 -16.40
C GLN A 226 20.06 9.04 -16.29
N ALA A 227 19.73 7.76 -16.48
CA ALA A 227 20.65 6.65 -16.29
C ALA A 227 21.48 6.32 -17.55
N GLN A 228 22.69 5.80 -17.32
CA GLN A 228 23.63 5.37 -18.36
C GLN A 228 24.16 3.95 -18.10
N GLY A 229 24.68 3.29 -19.14
CA GLY A 229 25.34 1.98 -19.01
C GLY A 229 24.48 0.90 -18.34
N HIS A 230 25.07 0.15 -17.41
CA HIS A 230 24.39 -0.94 -16.69
C HIS A 230 23.19 -0.50 -15.84
N ALA A 231 23.21 0.73 -15.32
CA ALA A 231 22.08 1.28 -14.58
C ALA A 231 20.82 1.37 -15.45
N LYS A 232 20.99 1.78 -16.72
CA LYS A 232 19.89 1.87 -17.68
C LYS A 232 19.22 0.51 -17.94
N ALA A 233 20.03 -0.55 -18.10
CA ALA A 233 19.51 -1.91 -18.28
C ALA A 233 18.69 -2.38 -17.07
N ARG A 234 19.21 -2.18 -15.85
CA ARG A 234 18.50 -2.56 -14.61
C ARG A 234 17.17 -1.81 -14.45
N ILE A 235 17.14 -0.52 -14.75
CA ILE A 235 15.92 0.29 -14.65
C ILE A 235 14.89 -0.13 -15.72
N ASP A 236 15.32 -0.44 -16.93
CA ASP A 236 14.43 -0.96 -17.98
C ASP A 236 13.80 -2.30 -17.59
N ASP A 237 14.59 -3.21 -17.00
CA ASP A 237 14.09 -4.49 -16.49
C ASP A 237 13.07 -4.30 -15.36
N ARG A 238 13.28 -3.34 -14.46
CA ARG A 238 12.29 -2.95 -13.44
C ARG A 238 11.00 -2.46 -14.08
N LEU A 239 11.08 -1.60 -15.09
CA LEU A 239 9.92 -1.06 -15.80
C LEU A 239 9.12 -2.18 -16.48
N LYS A 240 9.79 -3.14 -17.11
CA LYS A 240 9.16 -4.33 -17.69
C LYS A 240 8.43 -5.17 -16.64
N ARG A 241 9.03 -5.39 -15.47
CA ARG A 241 8.39 -6.16 -14.38
C ARG A 241 7.12 -5.50 -13.86
N ILE A 242 7.10 -4.17 -13.70
CA ILE A 242 5.88 -3.45 -13.29
C ILE A 242 4.77 -3.63 -14.33
N LYS A 243 5.08 -3.43 -15.61
CA LYS A 243 4.11 -3.61 -16.70
C LYS A 243 3.57 -5.04 -16.76
N ALA A 244 4.46 -6.04 -16.68
CA ALA A 244 4.07 -7.44 -16.66
C ALA A 244 3.15 -7.78 -15.47
N GLY A 245 3.47 -7.24 -14.29
CA GLY A 245 2.63 -7.36 -13.10
C GLY A 245 1.23 -6.75 -13.30
N GLN A 246 1.15 -5.55 -13.90
CA GLN A 246 -0.13 -4.90 -14.20
C GLN A 246 -0.99 -5.74 -15.16
N HIS A 247 -0.41 -6.27 -16.24
CA HIS A 247 -1.15 -7.10 -17.20
C HIS A 247 -1.70 -8.38 -16.57
N ALA A 248 -0.88 -9.09 -15.79
CA ALA A 248 -1.32 -10.31 -15.11
C ALA A 248 -2.46 -10.05 -14.11
N ARG A 249 -2.41 -8.90 -13.40
CA ARG A 249 -3.48 -8.49 -12.47
C ARG A 249 -4.75 -8.11 -13.19
N GLY A 250 -4.66 -7.30 -14.24
CA GLY A 250 -5.81 -6.90 -15.05
C GLY A 250 -6.54 -8.11 -15.61
N ALA A 251 -5.82 -9.15 -16.05
CA ALA A 251 -6.40 -10.39 -16.55
C ALA A 251 -7.11 -11.20 -15.45
N LYS A 252 -6.47 -11.44 -14.30
CA LYS A 252 -7.10 -12.17 -13.19
C LYS A 252 -8.35 -11.48 -12.66
N LEU A 253 -8.32 -10.15 -12.57
CA LEU A 253 -9.44 -9.37 -12.08
C LEU A 253 -10.58 -9.28 -13.11
N GLY A 254 -10.27 -9.20 -14.40
CA GLY A 254 -11.28 -9.34 -15.45
C GLY A 254 -12.05 -10.65 -15.32
N GLN A 255 -11.34 -11.76 -15.11
CA GLN A 255 -11.96 -13.08 -14.91
C GLN A 255 -12.85 -13.14 -13.65
N ALA A 256 -12.38 -12.61 -12.51
CA ALA A 256 -13.17 -12.54 -11.29
C ALA A 256 -14.42 -11.65 -11.45
N TRP A 257 -14.30 -10.58 -12.23
CA TRP A 257 -15.38 -9.63 -12.50
C TRP A 257 -16.46 -10.19 -13.41
N ASP A 258 -16.06 -10.92 -14.46
CA ASP A 258 -17.00 -11.59 -15.37
C ASP A 258 -17.84 -12.63 -14.61
N LEU A 259 -17.21 -13.42 -13.73
CA LEU A 259 -17.89 -14.35 -12.81
C LEU A 259 -18.79 -13.63 -11.77
N THR A 260 -18.53 -12.36 -11.49
CA THR A 260 -19.35 -11.55 -10.57
C THR A 260 -20.59 -10.99 -11.28
N LYS A 261 -20.44 -10.51 -12.51
CA LYS A 261 -21.56 -10.07 -13.34
C LYS A 261 -22.53 -11.20 -13.63
N GLU A 262 -22.04 -12.38 -14.02
CA GLU A 262 -22.89 -13.55 -14.33
C GLU A 262 -23.79 -13.95 -13.14
N ALA A 263 -23.28 -13.83 -11.91
CA ALA A 263 -24.01 -14.17 -10.68
C ALA A 263 -24.96 -13.07 -10.17
N LEU A 264 -24.84 -11.84 -10.67
CA LEU A 264 -25.70 -10.70 -10.35
C LEU A 264 -26.83 -10.50 -11.37
N THR A 265 -26.70 -11.10 -12.56
CA THR A 265 -27.80 -11.24 -13.51
C THR A 265 -28.80 -12.30 -13.04
N PRO A 266 -30.10 -11.97 -12.92
CA PRO A 266 -31.15 -12.89 -12.49
C PRO A 266 -31.43 -14.01 -13.50
#